data_AF-A0A8J8FCM9-F1
#
_entry.id   AF-A0A8J8FCM9-F1
#
_cell.length_a   1.000
_cell.length_b   1.000
_cell.length_c   1.000
_cell.angle_alpha   90.00
_cell.angle_beta   90.00
_cell.angle_gamma   90.00
#
_symmetry.space_group_name_H-M   'P 1'
#
loop_
_entity.id
_entity.type
_entity.pdbx_description
1 polymer ?
#
loop_
_entity_poly.entity_id
_entity_poly.type
_entity_poly.pdbx_seq_one_letter_code
_entity_poly.pdbx_strand_id
1 'polypeptide(L)'
;MINWQTILTSTLLSGTLVSVILYLFKKTFEKGVETKFKEIENRQRINLEEDKRRQGKLFDDQYELYKTLLELVYKLRNSARENMYQINKRDFKFQYLKPFLQKQHEYQKSLETLLYQNKAILSESFFGELHDLKRCVNSISLNFRLFAKLKNSEEGEIDEIKSLISKDYNKLEQHYLIMTGVIQSAIGSNEK
;
A
#
# COMPACT_ATOMS: atom_id res chain seq x y z
N MET A 1 -79.88 48.69 1.48
CA MET A 1 -79.79 47.21 1.48
C MET A 1 -78.40 46.83 1.03
N ILE A 2 -77.68 46.02 1.81
CA ILE A 2 -76.35 45.53 1.44
C ILE A 2 -76.52 44.46 0.35
N ASN A 3 -75.84 44.61 -0.78
CA ASN A 3 -75.97 43.69 -1.91
C ASN A 3 -75.14 42.43 -1.65
N TRP A 4 -75.80 41.36 -1.20
CA TRP A 4 -75.19 40.07 -0.84
C TRP A 4 -74.35 39.46 -1.97
N GLN A 5 -74.72 39.69 -3.24
CA GLN A 5 -73.95 39.21 -4.38
C GLN A 5 -72.57 39.85 -4.47
N THR A 6 -72.45 41.14 -4.11
CA THR A 6 -71.18 41.88 -4.12
C THR A 6 -70.24 41.43 -3.00
N ILE A 7 -70.79 41.07 -1.83
CA ILE A 7 -70.01 40.48 -0.73
C ILE A 7 -69.53 39.07 -1.10
N LEU A 8 -70.39 38.24 -1.70
CA LEU A 8 -70.03 36.86 -2.05
C LEU A 8 -68.94 36.83 -3.13
N THR A 9 -69.07 37.67 -4.15
CA THR A 9 -68.09 37.80 -5.25
C THR A 9 -66.76 38.38 -4.78
N SER A 10 -66.77 39.39 -3.91
CA SER A 10 -65.52 39.93 -3.33
C SER A 10 -64.81 38.91 -2.44
N THR A 11 -65.57 38.13 -1.66
CA THR A 11 -65.01 37.06 -0.82
C THR A 11 -64.39 35.96 -1.67
N LEU A 12 -65.08 35.52 -2.74
CA LEU A 12 -64.56 34.52 -3.69
C LEU A 12 -63.34 35.01 -4.47
N LEU A 13 -63.32 36.26 -4.92
CA LEU A 13 -62.18 36.90 -5.56
C LEU A 13 -60.98 37.01 -4.61
N SER A 14 -61.21 37.36 -3.34
CA SER A 14 -60.15 37.41 -2.34
C SER A 14 -59.58 36.03 -2.04
N GLY A 15 -60.43 35.00 -1.91
CA GLY A 15 -60.01 33.63 -1.66
C GLY A 15 -59.25 33.00 -2.84
N THR A 16 -59.65 33.30 -4.08
CA THR A 16 -58.93 32.86 -5.28
C THR A 16 -57.57 33.55 -5.42
N LEU A 17 -57.49 34.87 -5.16
CA LEU A 17 -56.22 35.60 -5.12
C LEU A 17 -55.24 35.02 -4.09
N VAL A 18 -55.71 34.77 -2.87
CA VAL A 18 -54.90 34.15 -1.82
C VAL A 18 -54.43 32.75 -2.22
N SER A 19 -55.29 31.95 -2.87
CA SER A 19 -54.95 30.61 -3.35
C SER A 19 -53.89 30.65 -4.45
N VAL A 20 -53.99 31.59 -5.39
CA VAL A 20 -52.98 31.80 -6.45
C VAL A 20 -51.64 32.23 -5.86
N ILE A 21 -51.64 33.15 -4.90
CA ILE A 21 -50.43 33.61 -4.21
C ILE A 21 -49.78 32.45 -3.44
N LEU A 22 -50.57 31.68 -2.68
CA LEU A 22 -50.09 30.50 -1.96
C LEU A 22 -49.51 29.44 -2.91
N TYR A 23 -50.16 29.20 -4.05
CA TYR A 23 -49.67 28.27 -5.07
C TYR A 23 -48.34 28.74 -5.67
N LEU A 24 -48.21 30.04 -6.00
CA LEU A 24 -46.97 30.61 -6.51
C LEU A 24 -45.84 30.51 -5.47
N PHE A 25 -46.11 30.85 -4.20
CA PHE A 25 -45.16 30.71 -3.10
C PHE A 25 -44.73 29.27 -2.87
N LYS A 26 -45.68 28.33 -2.87
CA LYS A 26 -45.37 26.90 -2.75
C LYS A 26 -44.45 26.45 -3.88
N LYS A 27 -44.78 26.82 -5.12
CA LYS A 27 -44.02 26.42 -6.31
C LYS A 27 -42.62 27.03 -6.35
N THR A 28 -42.43 28.28 -5.94
CA THR A 28 -41.09 28.89 -5.84
C THR A 28 -40.28 28.30 -4.70
N PHE A 29 -40.91 28.02 -3.55
CA PHE A 29 -40.25 27.37 -2.42
C PHE A 29 -39.80 25.95 -2.78
N GLU A 30 -40.66 25.12 -3.37
CA GLU A 30 -40.32 23.78 -3.85
C GLU A 30 -39.14 23.82 -4.83
N LYS A 31 -39.16 24.72 -5.82
CA LYS A 31 -38.02 24.90 -6.74
C LYS A 31 -36.74 25.33 -6.05
N GLY A 32 -36.81 26.25 -5.08
CA GLY A 32 -35.65 26.71 -4.33
C GLY A 32 -35.02 25.59 -3.50
N VAL A 33 -35.87 24.80 -2.82
CA VAL A 33 -35.47 23.63 -2.04
C VAL A 33 -34.88 22.55 -2.96
N GLU A 34 -35.54 22.21 -4.07
CA GLU A 34 -35.05 21.23 -5.04
C GLU A 34 -33.69 21.63 -5.62
N THR A 35 -33.49 22.91 -5.94
CA THR A 35 -32.21 23.41 -6.47
C THR A 35 -31.10 23.25 -5.43
N LYS A 36 -31.37 23.54 -4.16
CA LYS A 36 -30.41 23.37 -3.07
C LYS A 36 -30.10 21.90 -2.80
N PHE A 37 -31.09 21.02 -2.83
CA PHE A 37 -30.86 19.58 -2.71
C PHE A 37 -30.03 19.04 -3.86
N LYS A 38 -30.32 19.43 -5.11
CA LYS A 38 -29.51 19.05 -6.28
C LYS A 38 -28.07 19.55 -6.20
N GLU A 39 -27.86 20.76 -5.68
CA GLU A 39 -26.52 21.31 -5.45
C GLU A 39 -25.74 20.47 -4.43
N ILE A 40 -26.39 20.08 -3.33
CA ILE A 40 -25.80 19.22 -2.29
C ILE A 40 -25.49 17.82 -2.84
N GLU A 41 -26.45 17.23 -3.56
CA GLU A 41 -26.31 15.90 -4.18
C GLU A 41 -25.13 15.88 -5.16
N ASN A 42 -25.03 16.89 -6.03
CA ASN A 42 -23.91 17.01 -6.97
C ASN A 42 -22.56 17.17 -6.24
N ARG A 43 -22.50 17.98 -5.17
CA ARG A 43 -21.27 18.11 -4.37
C ARG A 43 -20.88 16.79 -3.70
N GLN A 44 -21.84 16.07 -3.12
CA GLN A 44 -21.59 14.77 -2.50
C GLN A 44 -21.11 13.74 -3.53
N ARG A 45 -21.72 13.73 -4.72
CA ARG A 45 -21.30 12.84 -5.80
C ARG A 45 -19.86 13.13 -6.25
N ILE A 46 -19.50 14.40 -6.44
CA ILE A 46 -18.12 14.79 -6.80
C ILE A 46 -17.13 14.35 -5.72
N ASN A 47 -17.45 14.57 -4.45
CA ASN A 47 -16.58 14.15 -3.35
C ASN A 47 -16.40 12.62 -3.32
N LEU A 48 -17.46 11.85 -3.51
CA LEU A 48 -17.39 10.39 -3.58
C LEU A 48 -16.56 9.90 -4.78
N GLU A 49 -16.69 10.55 -5.94
CA GLU A 49 -15.89 10.23 -7.12
C GLU A 49 -14.40 10.56 -6.88
N GLU A 50 -14.10 11.69 -6.23
CA GLU A 50 -12.73 12.03 -5.83
C GLU A 50 -12.14 11.04 -4.81
N ASP A 51 -12.91 10.64 -3.80
CA ASP A 51 -12.46 9.70 -2.78
C ASP A 51 -12.18 8.32 -3.40
N LYS A 52 -13.05 7.85 -4.29
CA LYS A 52 -12.80 6.63 -5.07
C LYS A 52 -11.53 6.74 -5.90
N ARG A 53 -11.30 7.88 -6.57
CA ARG A 53 -10.08 8.12 -7.34
C ARG A 53 -8.83 8.12 -6.46
N ARG A 54 -8.89 8.72 -5.27
CA ARG A 54 -7.79 8.74 -4.30
C ARG A 54 -7.49 7.34 -3.76
N GLN A 55 -8.52 6.57 -3.42
CA GLN A 55 -8.38 5.18 -2.98
C GLN A 55 -7.81 4.29 -4.08
N GLY A 56 -8.30 4.42 -5.31
CA GLY A 56 -7.75 3.67 -6.46
C GLY A 56 -6.27 3.96 -6.67
N LYS A 57 -5.88 5.24 -6.67
CA LYS A 57 -4.47 5.63 -6.78
C LYS A 57 -3.61 5.06 -5.64
N LEU A 58 -4.10 5.13 -4.40
CA LEU A 58 -3.39 4.58 -3.25
C LEU A 58 -3.16 3.07 -3.40
N PHE A 59 -4.16 2.35 -3.91
CA PHE A 59 -4.05 0.91 -4.17
C PHE A 59 -3.02 0.62 -5.27
N ASP A 60 -3.04 1.37 -6.37
CA ASP A 60 -2.05 1.21 -7.46
C ASP A 60 -0.62 1.47 -6.96
N ASP A 61 -0.42 2.53 -6.17
CA ASP A 61 0.87 2.88 -5.57
C ASP A 61 1.34 1.77 -4.60
N GLN A 62 0.45 1.21 -3.79
CA GLN A 62 0.74 0.06 -2.91
C GLN A 62 1.10 -1.19 -3.70
N TYR A 63 0.37 -1.48 -4.77
CA TYR A 63 0.59 -2.67 -5.60
C TYR A 63 1.95 -2.65 -6.30
N GLU A 64 2.30 -1.52 -6.93
CA GLU A 64 3.62 -1.36 -7.58
C GLU A 64 4.77 -1.42 -6.57
N LEU A 65 4.56 -0.89 -5.36
CA LEU A 65 5.52 -1.03 -4.28
C LEU A 65 5.70 -2.50 -3.87
N TYR A 66 4.62 -3.25 -3.68
CA TYR A 66 4.71 -4.66 -3.30
C TYR A 66 5.42 -5.49 -4.36
N LYS A 67 5.14 -5.24 -5.64
CA LYS A 67 5.84 -5.89 -6.76
C LYS A 67 7.34 -5.58 -6.75
N THR A 68 7.70 -4.32 -6.55
CA THR A 68 9.10 -3.88 -6.47
C THR A 68 9.82 -4.54 -5.29
N LEU A 69 9.16 -4.63 -4.13
CA LEU A 69 9.71 -5.29 -2.94
C LEU A 69 9.87 -6.78 -3.17
N LEU A 70 8.88 -7.47 -3.73
CA LEU A 70 8.96 -8.89 -4.04
C LEU A 70 10.12 -9.20 -4.99
N GLU A 71 10.30 -8.38 -6.03
CA GLU A 71 11.42 -8.50 -6.96
C GLU A 71 12.77 -8.32 -6.24
N LEU A 72 12.87 -7.35 -5.33
CA LEU A 72 14.06 -7.11 -4.54
C LEU A 72 14.38 -8.30 -3.61
N VAL A 73 13.38 -8.82 -2.90
CA VAL A 73 13.54 -10.01 -2.03
C VAL A 73 13.93 -11.23 -2.84
N TYR A 74 13.33 -11.41 -4.02
CA TYR A 74 13.70 -12.49 -4.93
C TYR A 74 15.16 -12.39 -5.39
N LYS A 75 15.62 -11.19 -5.78
CA LYS A 75 17.03 -10.94 -6.14
C LYS A 75 17.97 -11.19 -4.96
N LEU A 76 17.62 -10.74 -3.76
CA LEU A 76 18.35 -11.00 -2.51
C LEU A 76 18.47 -12.50 -2.23
N ARG A 77 17.35 -13.23 -2.28
CA ARG A 77 17.27 -14.69 -2.06
C ARG A 77 18.14 -15.44 -3.05
N ASN A 78 18.03 -15.14 -4.34
CA ASN A 78 18.82 -15.82 -5.37
C ASN A 78 20.31 -15.52 -5.22
N SER A 79 20.66 -14.26 -4.95
CA SER A 79 22.04 -13.87 -4.70
C SER A 79 22.62 -14.61 -3.48
N ALA A 80 21.88 -14.70 -2.37
CA ALA A 80 22.29 -15.45 -1.19
C ALA A 80 22.45 -16.95 -1.49
N ARG A 81 21.49 -17.56 -2.21
CA ARG A 81 21.53 -18.98 -2.61
C ARG A 81 22.75 -19.31 -3.46
N GLU A 82 23.04 -18.49 -4.47
CA GLU A 82 24.21 -18.67 -5.33
C GLU A 82 25.50 -18.62 -4.52
N ASN A 83 25.61 -17.71 -3.54
CA ASN A 83 26.81 -17.58 -2.73
C ASN A 83 26.94 -18.71 -1.70
N MET A 84 25.83 -19.17 -1.11
CA MET A 84 25.81 -20.39 -0.30
C MET A 84 26.33 -21.60 -1.08
N TYR A 85 25.92 -21.74 -2.34
CA TYR A 85 26.43 -22.81 -3.19
C TYR A 85 27.95 -22.70 -3.42
N GLN A 86 28.49 -21.49 -3.56
CA GLN A 86 29.92 -21.28 -3.77
C GLN A 86 30.76 -21.51 -2.51
N ILE A 87 30.31 -21.10 -1.33
CA ILE A 87 31.06 -21.32 -0.06
C ILE A 87 31.14 -22.80 0.34
N ASN A 88 30.24 -23.63 -0.19
CA ASN A 88 30.24 -25.07 0.01
C ASN A 88 31.15 -25.81 -0.98
N LYS A 89 31.76 -25.11 -1.95
CA LYS A 89 32.73 -25.72 -2.88
C LYS A 89 34.14 -25.71 -2.29
N ARG A 90 34.87 -26.78 -2.57
CA ARG A 90 36.25 -27.00 -2.13
C ARG A 90 37.23 -25.90 -2.61
N ASP A 91 36.97 -25.31 -3.78
CA ASP A 91 37.84 -24.30 -4.43
C ASP A 91 37.30 -22.87 -4.34
N PHE A 92 36.60 -22.53 -3.25
CA PHE A 92 36.07 -21.18 -3.08
C PHE A 92 37.19 -20.13 -3.08
N LYS A 93 37.13 -19.19 -4.05
CA LYS A 93 38.04 -18.02 -4.08
C LYS A 93 37.31 -16.80 -3.53
N PHE A 94 37.90 -16.17 -2.51
CA PHE A 94 37.38 -14.94 -1.87
C PHE A 94 37.12 -13.77 -2.84
N GLN A 95 37.78 -13.76 -4.01
CA GLN A 95 37.51 -12.79 -5.07
C GLN A 95 36.04 -12.77 -5.52
N TYR A 96 35.33 -13.88 -5.40
CA TYR A 96 33.91 -13.99 -5.75
C TYR A 96 32.99 -13.35 -4.70
N LEU A 97 33.49 -13.10 -3.49
CA LEU A 97 32.69 -12.55 -2.39
C LEU A 97 32.51 -11.03 -2.47
N LYS A 98 33.50 -10.30 -3.01
CA LYS A 98 33.45 -8.83 -3.09
C LYS A 98 32.29 -8.32 -3.97
N PRO A 99 32.07 -8.84 -5.20
CA PRO A 99 30.90 -8.45 -6.00
C PRO A 99 29.57 -8.76 -5.32
N PHE A 100 29.50 -9.86 -4.56
CA PHE A 100 28.31 -10.21 -3.79
C PHE A 100 28.02 -9.20 -2.68
N LEU A 101 29.01 -8.89 -1.85
CA LEU A 101 28.84 -7.93 -0.75
C LEU A 101 28.45 -6.54 -1.27
N GLN A 102 28.95 -6.17 -2.46
CA GLN A 102 28.54 -4.93 -3.13
C GLN A 102 27.07 -4.98 -3.56
N LYS A 103 26.62 -6.03 -4.27
CA LYS A 103 25.22 -6.19 -4.66
C LYS A 103 24.28 -6.25 -3.47
N GLN A 104 24.65 -6.96 -2.39
CA GLN A 104 23.87 -7.02 -1.16
C GLN A 104 23.73 -5.64 -0.52
N HIS A 105 24.80 -4.84 -0.51
CA HIS A 105 24.75 -3.47 -0.02
C HIS A 105 23.82 -2.59 -0.88
N GLU A 106 23.88 -2.71 -2.20
CA GLU A 106 22.98 -2.02 -3.12
C GLU A 106 21.52 -2.38 -2.85
N TYR A 107 21.20 -3.67 -2.72
CA TYR A 107 19.86 -4.15 -2.40
C TYR A 107 19.37 -3.69 -1.02
N GLN A 108 20.24 -3.71 0.00
CA GLN A 108 19.92 -3.18 1.31
C GLN A 108 19.58 -1.69 1.24
N LYS A 109 20.36 -0.89 0.52
CA LYS A 109 20.10 0.53 0.34
C LYS A 109 18.78 0.79 -0.41
N SER A 110 18.48 -0.02 -1.42
CA SER A 110 17.19 0.02 -2.11
C SER A 110 16.03 -0.28 -1.16
N LEU A 111 16.14 -1.32 -0.34
CA LEU A 111 15.12 -1.67 0.66
C LEU A 111 14.90 -0.53 1.67
N GLU A 112 15.99 0.07 2.16
CA GLU A 112 15.92 1.22 3.08
C GLU A 112 15.24 2.43 2.45
N THR A 113 15.57 2.72 1.19
CA THR A 113 14.98 3.83 0.44
C THR A 113 13.48 3.60 0.24
N LEU A 114 13.08 2.39 -0.17
CA LEU A 114 11.68 2.03 -0.36
C LEU A 114 10.90 2.13 0.96
N LEU A 115 11.46 1.64 2.07
CA LEU A 115 10.84 1.73 3.38
C LEU A 115 10.62 3.16 3.85
N TYR A 116 11.64 4.01 3.67
CA TYR A 116 11.56 5.41 4.08
C TYR A 116 10.52 6.18 3.25
N GLN A 117 10.54 6.02 1.94
CA GLN A 117 9.66 6.75 1.02
C GLN A 117 8.20 6.33 1.16
N ASN A 118 7.94 5.05 1.47
CA ASN A 118 6.61 4.48 1.39
C ASN A 118 5.99 4.11 2.74
N LYS A 119 6.58 4.57 3.86
CA LYS A 119 6.05 4.30 5.21
C LYS A 119 4.57 4.65 5.36
N ALA A 120 4.12 5.74 4.73
CA ALA A 120 2.75 6.24 4.87
C ALA A 120 1.69 5.36 4.16
N ILE A 121 2.12 4.56 3.17
CA ILE A 121 1.20 3.75 2.37
C ILE A 121 1.26 2.26 2.73
N LEU A 122 2.23 1.84 3.54
CA LEU A 122 2.36 0.45 3.98
C LEU A 122 1.52 0.18 5.22
N SER A 123 0.94 -1.02 5.30
CA SER A 123 0.33 -1.47 6.56
C SER A 123 1.39 -1.68 7.63
N GLU A 124 1.03 -1.48 8.90
CA GLU A 124 1.97 -1.60 10.02
C GLU A 124 2.61 -2.99 10.11
N SER A 125 1.82 -4.05 9.91
CA SER A 125 2.30 -5.43 9.89
C SER A 125 3.33 -5.67 8.78
N PHE A 126 3.04 -5.21 7.56
CA PHE A 126 3.95 -5.40 6.43
C PHE A 126 5.21 -4.54 6.56
N PHE A 127 5.07 -3.33 7.11
CA PHE A 127 6.21 -2.48 7.44
C PHE A 127 7.14 -3.14 8.47
N GLY A 128 6.58 -3.81 9.48
CA GLY A 128 7.31 -4.62 10.45
C GLY A 128 8.10 -5.75 9.77
N GLU A 129 7.44 -6.53 8.91
CA GLU A 129 8.07 -7.63 8.15
C GLU A 129 9.27 -7.16 7.31
N LEU A 130 9.15 -6.02 6.65
CA LEU A 130 10.23 -5.44 5.86
C LEU A 130 11.40 -4.95 6.72
N HIS A 131 11.12 -4.45 7.93
CA HIS A 131 12.15 -4.09 8.89
C HIS A 131 12.93 -5.31 9.39
N ASP A 132 12.25 -6.43 9.61
CA ASP A 132 12.91 -7.68 10.00
C ASP A 132 13.69 -8.30 8.83
N LEU A 133 13.16 -8.22 7.61
CA LEU A 133 13.91 -8.56 6.40
C LEU A 133 15.21 -7.75 6.30
N LYS A 134 15.15 -6.44 6.53
CA LYS A 134 16.34 -5.57 6.51
C LYS A 134 17.40 -6.07 7.49
N ARG A 135 17.00 -6.47 8.70
CA ARG A 135 17.92 -7.07 9.70
C ARG A 135 18.51 -8.38 9.20
N CYS A 136 17.68 -9.23 8.59
CA CYS A 136 18.11 -10.50 8.01
C CYS A 136 19.17 -10.31 6.92
N VAL A 137 18.94 -9.38 5.98
CA VAL A 137 19.91 -9.05 4.91
C VAL A 137 21.23 -8.55 5.48
N ASN A 138 21.17 -7.68 6.50
CA ASN A 138 22.37 -7.18 7.15
C ASN A 138 23.15 -8.30 7.86
N SER A 139 22.44 -9.22 8.53
CA SER A 139 23.04 -10.40 9.18
C SER A 139 23.76 -11.29 8.16
N ILE A 140 23.12 -11.59 7.02
CA ILE A 140 23.73 -12.35 5.92
C ILE A 140 25.02 -11.67 5.46
N SER A 141 24.97 -10.37 5.16
CA SER A 141 26.14 -9.60 4.70
C SER A 141 27.28 -9.62 5.73
N LEU A 142 26.97 -9.50 7.02
CA LEU A 142 27.94 -9.53 8.11
C LEU A 142 28.57 -10.93 8.25
N ASN A 143 27.77 -11.99 8.21
CA ASN A 143 28.25 -13.36 8.30
C ASN A 143 29.16 -13.73 7.12
N PHE A 144 28.83 -13.29 5.90
CA PHE A 144 29.73 -13.43 4.76
C PHE A 144 31.02 -12.63 4.91
N ARG A 145 30.99 -11.43 5.49
CA ARG A 145 32.22 -10.66 5.80
C ARG A 145 33.07 -11.35 6.87
N LEU A 146 32.46 -11.99 7.87
CA LEU A 146 33.18 -12.78 8.87
C LEU A 146 33.83 -14.00 8.21
N PHE A 147 33.08 -14.74 7.40
CA PHE A 147 33.59 -15.83 6.58
C PHE A 147 34.80 -15.38 5.73
N ALA A 148 34.74 -14.17 5.16
CA ALA A 148 35.83 -13.56 4.40
C ALA A 148 37.14 -13.41 5.20
N LYS A 149 37.03 -13.10 6.49
CA LYS A 149 38.15 -12.81 7.39
C LYS A 149 38.77 -14.08 7.97
N LEU A 150 37.98 -15.13 8.17
CA LEU A 150 38.37 -16.36 8.86
C LEU A 150 38.99 -17.40 7.90
N LYS A 151 39.65 -16.92 6.84
CA LYS A 151 40.26 -17.74 5.77
C LYS A 151 41.28 -18.77 6.29
N ASN A 152 41.92 -18.50 7.43
CA ASN A 152 42.95 -19.34 8.05
C ASN A 152 42.55 -19.86 9.43
N SER A 153 41.25 -19.80 9.76
CA SER A 153 40.73 -20.24 11.05
C SER A 153 40.58 -21.76 11.12
N GLU A 154 40.39 -22.27 12.34
CA GLU A 154 40.07 -23.67 12.58
C GLU A 154 38.79 -24.08 11.84
N GLU A 155 38.74 -25.33 11.37
CA GLU A 155 37.65 -25.87 10.55
C GLU A 155 36.27 -25.75 11.25
N GLY A 156 36.25 -25.82 12.59
CA GLY A 156 35.05 -25.61 13.40
C GLY A 156 34.45 -24.19 13.33
N GLU A 157 35.28 -23.14 13.28
CA GLU A 157 34.80 -21.75 13.17
C GLU A 157 34.15 -21.48 11.79
N ILE A 158 34.70 -22.11 10.75
CA ILE A 158 34.19 -22.00 9.38
C ILE A 158 32.81 -22.66 9.26
N ASP A 159 32.64 -23.83 9.88
CA ASP A 159 31.38 -24.56 9.85
C ASP A 159 30.27 -23.91 10.69
N GLU A 160 30.62 -23.28 11.82
CA GLU A 160 29.68 -22.47 12.60
C GLU A 160 29.12 -21.31 11.76
N ILE A 161 29.98 -20.62 11.01
CA ILE A 161 29.54 -19.49 10.17
C ILE A 161 28.70 -19.95 8.99
N LYS A 162 29.03 -21.08 8.35
CA LYS A 162 28.17 -21.66 7.31
C LYS A 162 26.78 -21.98 7.86
N SER A 163 26.70 -22.52 9.07
CA SER A 163 25.44 -22.79 9.77
C SER A 163 24.64 -21.51 10.02
N LEU A 164 25.28 -20.43 10.48
CA LEU A 164 24.66 -19.12 10.67
C LEU A 164 24.14 -18.53 9.35
N ILE A 165 24.92 -18.60 8.27
CA ILE A 165 24.51 -18.15 6.93
C ILE A 165 23.29 -18.96 6.45
N SER A 166 23.30 -20.27 6.66
CA SER A 166 22.16 -21.13 6.29
C SER A 166 20.91 -20.79 7.08
N LYS A 167 21.03 -20.50 8.38
CA LYS A 167 19.91 -20.10 9.23
C LYS A 167 19.30 -18.78 8.76
N ASP A 168 20.13 -17.80 8.43
CA ASP A 168 19.65 -16.51 7.95
C ASP A 168 19.07 -16.60 6.52
N TYR A 169 19.61 -17.48 5.68
CA TYR A 169 19.00 -17.79 4.38
C TYR A 169 17.57 -18.34 4.52
N ASN A 170 17.35 -19.27 5.46
CA ASN A 170 16.01 -19.82 5.69
C ASN A 170 15.03 -18.74 6.15
N LYS A 171 15.47 -17.78 6.96
CA LYS A 171 14.63 -16.61 7.33
C LYS A 171 14.31 -15.73 6.12
N LEU A 172 15.29 -15.49 5.24
CA LEU A 172 15.08 -14.76 4.00
C LEU A 172 14.05 -15.46 3.09
N GLU A 173 14.08 -16.79 3.05
CA GLU A 173 13.08 -17.59 2.33
C GLU A 173 11.68 -17.49 2.97
N GLN A 174 11.58 -17.48 4.29
CA GLN A 174 10.32 -17.24 4.99
C GLN A 174 9.74 -15.85 4.67
N HIS A 175 10.55 -14.80 4.69
CA HIS A 175 10.09 -13.47 4.29
C HIS A 175 9.64 -13.42 2.83
N TYR A 176 10.33 -14.12 1.92
CA TYR A 176 9.87 -14.25 0.53
C TYR A 176 8.48 -14.89 0.45
N LEU A 177 8.25 -15.99 1.19
CA LEU A 177 6.95 -16.66 1.22
C LEU A 177 5.84 -15.77 1.80
N ILE A 178 6.12 -15.05 2.89
CA ILE A 178 5.19 -14.09 3.49
C ILE A 178 4.81 -13.02 2.47
N MET A 179 5.78 -12.42 1.78
CA MET A 179 5.51 -11.38 0.77
C MET A 179 4.71 -11.91 -0.41
N THR A 180 5.02 -13.12 -0.89
CA THR A 180 4.19 -13.75 -1.94
C THR A 180 2.76 -13.97 -1.48
N GLY A 181 2.56 -14.41 -0.23
CA GLY A 181 1.23 -14.61 0.35
C GLY A 181 0.45 -13.30 0.47
N VAL A 182 1.10 -12.22 0.93
CA VAL A 182 0.48 -10.89 1.01
C VAL A 182 0.04 -10.40 -0.36
N ILE A 183 0.89 -10.51 -1.38
CA ILE A 183 0.56 -10.09 -2.75
C ILE A 183 -0.56 -10.93 -3.34
N GLN A 184 -0.52 -12.26 -3.16
CA GLN A 184 -1.60 -13.15 -3.61
C GLN A 184 -2.93 -12.83 -2.92
N SER A 185 -2.91 -12.53 -1.62
CA SER A 185 -4.11 -12.13 -0.88
C SER A 185 -4.69 -10.81 -1.40
N ALA A 186 -3.83 -9.83 -1.71
CA ALA A 186 -4.22 -8.54 -2.26
C ALA A 186 -4.81 -8.64 -3.68
N ILE A 187 -4.32 -9.58 -4.50
CA ILE A 187 -4.86 -9.86 -5.84
C ILE A 187 -6.18 -10.64 -5.73
N GLY A 188 -6.23 -11.70 -4.91
CA GLY A 188 -7.39 -12.58 -4.78
C GLY A 188 -8.59 -11.95 -4.08
N SER A 189 -8.40 -10.91 -3.28
CA SER A 189 -9.49 -10.13 -2.69
C SER A 189 -10.24 -9.24 -3.69
N ASN A 190 -9.70 -9.01 -4.90
CA ASN A 190 -10.34 -8.19 -5.93
C ASN A 190 -11.29 -8.98 -6.85
N GLU A 191 -11.35 -10.31 -6.73
CA GLU A 191 -12.23 -11.18 -7.55
C GLU A 191 -13.53 -11.59 -6.83
N LYS A 192 -13.80 -11.05 -5.63
CA LYS A 192 -15.04 -11.29 -4.87
C LYS A 192 -15.79 -10.00 -4.61
#